data_AF-A0A7S1WUX5-F1
#
_entry.id   AF-A0A7S1WUX5-F1
#
_cell.length_a   1.000
_cell.length_b   1.000
_cell.length_c   1.000
_cell.angle_alpha   90.00
_cell.angle_beta   90.00
_cell.angle_gamma   90.00
#
_symmetry.space_group_name_H-M   'P 1'
#
loop_
_entity.id
_entity.type
_entity.pdbx_description
1 polymer ?
#
loop_
_entity_poly.entity_id
_entity_poly.type
_entity_poly.pdbx_seq_one_letter_code
_entity_poly.pdbx_strand_id
1 'polypeptide(L)'
;PSARRAAPRCGYRPSGGTTAGQPTPDEVLETLFMTLYNSVRQAAEPVVELDEEWNLHEMSKRISKYFFKAAQATELWLMAWDEATKQYVEHAMQSYSAACGDKLWFFELDLASALAAGVWEVLKASGAQPRGGFREVERLATARYEELMDAILLDKAMWDSTRAVFGEGPTCSKVYKRLFAAHEVAFNEACAERGASPDLKRVEAFLQHWMEQSMGRAWQAIEGS
;
A
#
# COMPACT_ATOMS: atom_id res chain seq x y z
N PRO A 1 -4.61 -25.91 -73.02
CA PRO A 1 -3.64 -26.76 -72.28
C PRO A 1 -3.08 -26.01 -71.06
N SER A 2 -3.82 -26.06 -69.96
CA SER A 2 -3.52 -25.31 -68.72
C SER A 2 -2.98 -26.26 -67.66
N ALA A 3 -1.68 -26.15 -67.37
CA ALA A 3 -1.01 -26.95 -66.35
C ALA A 3 -1.29 -26.41 -64.94
N ARG A 4 -2.03 -27.18 -64.13
CA ARG A 4 -2.20 -26.94 -62.69
C ARG A 4 -0.94 -27.39 -61.97
N ARG A 5 -0.20 -26.46 -61.36
CA ARG A 5 0.91 -26.76 -60.44
C ARG A 5 0.33 -27.03 -59.03
N ALA A 6 0.59 -28.22 -58.50
CA ALA A 6 0.26 -28.59 -57.13
C ALA A 6 1.26 -27.94 -56.16
N ALA A 7 0.76 -27.25 -55.13
CA ALA A 7 1.57 -26.66 -54.07
C ALA A 7 2.05 -27.74 -53.08
N PRO A 8 3.29 -27.63 -52.55
CA PRO A 8 3.81 -28.55 -51.56
C PRO A 8 3.10 -28.37 -50.22
N ARG A 9 2.55 -29.47 -49.69
CA ARG A 9 1.95 -29.52 -48.36
C ARG A 9 3.04 -29.43 -47.31
N CYS A 10 3.19 -28.26 -46.69
CA CYS A 10 4.01 -28.07 -45.51
C CYS A 10 3.36 -28.85 -44.35
N GLY A 11 4.02 -29.92 -43.89
CA GLY A 11 3.58 -30.72 -42.76
C GLY A 11 3.77 -29.95 -41.46
N TYR A 12 2.74 -29.22 -41.04
CA TYR A 12 2.67 -28.68 -39.68
C TYR A 12 2.55 -29.84 -38.70
N ARG A 13 3.66 -30.19 -38.04
CA ARG A 13 3.67 -31.11 -36.90
C ARG A 13 3.37 -30.24 -35.67
N PRO A 14 2.20 -30.34 -35.03
CA PRO A 14 1.96 -29.62 -33.79
C PRO A 14 2.97 -30.15 -32.77
N SER A 15 3.96 -29.32 -32.43
CA SER A 15 4.81 -29.56 -31.27
C SER A 15 3.88 -29.71 -30.07
N GLY A 16 3.86 -30.90 -29.48
CA GLY A 16 3.01 -31.23 -28.35
C GLY A 16 3.20 -30.16 -27.28
N GLY A 17 2.12 -29.42 -27.00
CA GLY A 17 2.12 -28.41 -25.96
C GLY A 17 2.49 -29.08 -24.66
N THR A 18 3.70 -28.81 -24.19
CA THR A 18 4.08 -29.06 -22.80
C THR A 18 3.06 -28.29 -21.99
N THR A 19 2.14 -29.01 -21.34
CA THR A 19 1.24 -28.43 -20.34
C THR A 19 2.15 -27.76 -19.33
N ALA A 20 2.28 -26.44 -19.41
CA ALA A 20 3.07 -25.67 -18.46
C ALA A 20 2.52 -26.02 -17.08
N GLY A 21 3.34 -26.72 -16.28
CA GLY A 21 2.98 -27.03 -14.90
C GLY A 21 2.67 -25.73 -14.17
N GLN A 22 1.78 -25.80 -13.18
CA GLN A 22 1.61 -24.65 -12.29
C GLN A 22 2.97 -24.30 -11.68
N PRO A 23 3.36 -23.01 -11.68
CA PRO A 23 4.65 -22.60 -11.11
C PRO A 23 4.71 -23.00 -9.64
N THR A 24 5.88 -23.45 -9.21
CA THR A 24 6.14 -23.76 -7.80
C THR A 24 6.11 -22.48 -6.95
N PRO A 25 5.82 -22.56 -5.65
CA PRO A 25 5.83 -21.38 -4.77
C PRO A 25 7.16 -20.61 -4.81
N ASP A 26 8.29 -21.31 -4.94
CA ASP A 26 9.61 -20.69 -5.01
C ASP A 26 9.81 -19.88 -6.30
N GLU A 27 9.37 -20.42 -7.46
CA GLU A 27 9.41 -19.71 -8.74
C GLU A 27 8.55 -18.43 -8.72
N VAL A 28 7.43 -18.47 -8.01
CA VAL A 28 6.54 -17.32 -7.83
C VAL A 28 7.23 -16.25 -6.97
N LEU A 29 7.85 -16.65 -5.86
CA LEU A 29 8.57 -15.72 -4.99
C LEU A 29 9.76 -15.07 -5.72
N GLU A 30 10.50 -15.82 -6.53
CA GLU A 30 11.58 -15.27 -7.36
C GLU A 30 11.04 -14.24 -8.37
N THR A 31 9.97 -14.58 -9.08
CA THR A 31 9.32 -13.69 -10.05
C THR A 31 8.78 -12.42 -9.38
N LEU A 32 8.19 -12.58 -8.19
CA LEU A 32 7.68 -11.47 -7.38
C LEU A 32 8.79 -10.53 -6.95
N PHE A 33 9.92 -11.07 -6.45
CA PHE A 33 11.05 -10.23 -6.05
C PHE A 33 11.61 -9.41 -7.21
N MET A 34 11.77 -10.03 -8.39
CA MET A 34 12.26 -9.34 -9.59
C MET A 34 11.29 -8.26 -10.07
N THR A 35 9.99 -8.57 -10.07
CA THR A 35 8.92 -7.61 -10.40
C THR A 35 8.97 -6.41 -9.46
N LEU A 36 8.99 -6.65 -8.15
CA LEU A 36 9.07 -5.59 -7.14
C LEU A 36 10.34 -4.75 -7.29
N TYR A 37 11.50 -5.39 -7.48
CA TYR A 37 12.78 -4.69 -7.61
C TYR A 37 12.79 -3.73 -8.79
N ASN A 38 12.28 -4.17 -9.96
CA ASN A 38 12.22 -3.32 -11.14
C ASN A 38 11.22 -2.16 -10.99
N SER A 39 10.02 -2.43 -10.46
CA SER A 39 9.00 -1.40 -10.26
C SER A 39 9.43 -0.36 -9.22
N VAL A 40 10.00 -0.80 -8.10
CA VAL A 40 10.52 0.11 -7.06
C VAL A 40 11.68 0.93 -7.60
N ARG A 41 12.60 0.32 -8.37
CA ARG A 41 13.71 1.04 -8.98
C ARG A 41 13.24 2.18 -9.89
N GLN A 42 12.21 1.94 -10.70
CA GLN A 42 11.63 2.95 -11.56
C GLN A 42 11.01 4.10 -10.75
N ALA A 43 10.28 3.78 -9.67
CA ALA A 43 9.72 4.78 -8.77
C ALA A 43 10.78 5.58 -8.01
N ALA A 44 11.89 4.94 -7.64
CA ALA A 44 12.96 5.51 -6.83
C ALA A 44 13.90 6.46 -7.59
N GLU A 45 14.01 6.29 -8.91
CA GLU A 45 14.88 7.10 -9.76
C GLU A 45 14.71 8.62 -9.58
N PRO A 46 13.50 9.21 -9.56
CA PRO A 46 13.31 10.65 -9.37
C PRO A 46 13.66 11.18 -7.96
N VAL A 47 13.74 10.31 -6.94
CA VAL A 47 13.89 10.74 -5.53
C VAL A 47 15.19 10.27 -4.88
N VAL A 48 16.01 9.50 -5.58
CA VAL A 48 17.26 8.94 -5.01
C VAL A 48 18.21 10.03 -4.51
N GLU A 49 18.23 11.19 -5.14
CA GLU A 49 19.09 12.33 -4.75
C GLU A 49 18.69 12.94 -3.39
N LEU A 50 17.49 12.64 -2.88
CA LEU A 50 17.00 13.09 -1.57
C LEU A 50 17.49 12.20 -0.41
N ASP A 51 18.16 11.06 -0.67
CA ASP A 51 18.75 10.20 0.35
C ASP A 51 20.29 10.28 0.33
N GLU A 52 20.87 10.74 1.44
CA GLU A 52 22.33 10.82 1.60
C GLU A 52 22.98 9.46 1.91
N GLU A 53 22.20 8.50 2.40
CA GLU A 53 22.69 7.20 2.88
C GLU A 53 22.56 6.11 1.82
N TRP A 54 21.44 6.07 1.09
CA TRP A 54 21.11 4.97 0.19
C TRP A 54 21.23 5.39 -1.28
N ASN A 55 22.06 4.68 -2.03
CA ASN A 55 22.02 4.77 -3.48
C ASN A 55 20.77 4.04 -4.06
N LEU A 56 20.51 4.23 -5.36
CA LEU A 56 19.34 3.68 -6.05
C LEU A 56 19.21 2.15 -5.87
N HIS A 57 20.33 1.42 -5.91
CA HIS A 57 20.34 -0.03 -5.76
C HIS A 57 19.93 -0.44 -4.34
N GLU A 58 20.49 0.22 -3.32
CA GLU A 58 20.17 -0.05 -1.92
C GLU A 58 18.73 0.29 -1.57
N MET A 59 18.23 1.44 -2.04
CA MET A 59 16.84 1.87 -1.86
C MET A 59 15.89 0.83 -2.49
N SER A 60 16.12 0.47 -3.75
CA SER A 60 15.31 -0.54 -4.46
C SER A 60 15.33 -1.87 -3.72
N LYS A 61 16.51 -2.36 -3.36
CA LYS A 61 16.68 -3.64 -2.66
C LYS A 61 15.97 -3.68 -1.31
N ARG A 62 16.07 -2.61 -0.51
CA ARG A 62 15.48 -2.54 0.84
C ARG A 62 13.95 -2.47 0.77
N ILE A 63 13.42 -1.58 -0.07
CA ILE A 63 11.96 -1.41 -0.22
C ILE A 63 11.32 -2.69 -0.77
N SER A 64 11.90 -3.29 -1.82
CA SER A 64 11.39 -4.56 -2.35
C SER A 64 11.45 -5.68 -1.32
N LYS A 65 12.44 -5.68 -0.40
CA LYS A 65 12.49 -6.66 0.70
C LYS A 65 11.34 -6.49 1.70
N TYR A 66 10.92 -5.26 2.00
CA TYR A 66 9.76 -5.02 2.88
C TYR A 66 8.47 -5.56 2.24
N PHE A 67 8.28 -5.30 0.95
CA PHE A 67 7.11 -5.78 0.19
C PHE A 67 7.14 -7.29 -0.05
N PHE A 68 8.33 -7.86 -0.26
CA PHE A 68 8.53 -9.30 -0.37
C PHE A 68 8.15 -10.01 0.94
N LYS A 69 8.51 -9.45 2.10
CA LYS A 69 8.11 -10.00 3.40
C LYS A 69 6.60 -10.05 3.57
N ALA A 70 5.86 -9.06 3.05
CA ALA A 70 4.40 -9.08 3.06
C ALA A 70 3.82 -10.25 2.25
N ALA A 71 4.41 -10.56 1.09
CA ALA A 71 3.98 -11.68 0.22
C ALA A 71 4.21 -13.07 0.84
N GLN A 72 5.13 -13.19 1.81
CA GLN A 72 5.42 -14.44 2.50
C GLN A 72 4.33 -14.86 3.49
N ALA A 73 3.33 -14.00 3.74
CA ALA A 73 2.22 -14.30 4.63
C ALA A 73 1.32 -15.37 3.99
N THR A 74 1.35 -16.59 4.54
CA THR A 74 0.68 -17.77 3.98
C THR A 74 -0.84 -17.65 3.89
N GLU A 75 -1.44 -16.80 4.73
CA GLU A 75 -2.86 -16.51 4.77
C GLU A 75 -3.38 -15.82 3.49
N LEU A 76 -2.54 -15.02 2.82
CA LEU A 76 -2.90 -14.31 1.58
C LEU A 76 -3.31 -15.28 0.46
N TRP A 77 -2.76 -16.48 0.47
CA TRP A 77 -2.98 -17.51 -0.53
C TRP A 77 -4.34 -18.21 -0.39
N LEU A 78 -4.94 -18.10 0.79
CA LEU A 78 -6.21 -18.75 1.15
C LEU A 78 -7.40 -17.77 1.10
N MET A 79 -7.13 -16.47 0.99
CA MET A 79 -8.11 -15.41 1.02
C MET A 79 -8.77 -15.18 -0.34
N ALA A 80 -9.93 -14.53 -0.31
CA ALA A 80 -10.49 -13.93 -1.52
C ALA A 80 -9.53 -12.86 -2.05
N TRP A 81 -9.48 -12.70 -3.37
CA TRP A 81 -8.46 -11.87 -4.04
C TRP A 81 -8.46 -10.41 -3.56
N ASP A 82 -9.64 -9.87 -3.25
CA ASP A 82 -9.84 -8.50 -2.81
C ASP A 82 -9.32 -8.30 -1.39
N GLU A 83 -9.59 -9.25 -0.50
CA GLU A 83 -9.07 -9.23 0.88
C GLU A 83 -7.56 -9.45 0.90
N ALA A 84 -7.06 -10.43 0.12
CA ALA A 84 -5.62 -10.67 -0.05
C ALA A 84 -4.90 -9.42 -0.56
N THR A 85 -5.54 -8.66 -1.46
CA THR A 85 -4.98 -7.40 -1.98
C THR A 85 -4.84 -6.35 -0.90
N LYS A 86 -5.90 -6.10 -0.12
CA LYS A 86 -5.86 -5.13 0.97
C LYS A 86 -4.83 -5.51 2.02
N GLN A 87 -4.84 -6.76 2.46
CA GLN A 87 -3.94 -7.23 3.50
C GLN A 87 -2.48 -7.24 3.06
N TYR A 88 -2.19 -7.60 1.80
CA TYR A 88 -0.85 -7.48 1.24
C TYR A 88 -0.34 -6.03 1.30
N VAL A 89 -1.15 -5.07 0.84
CA VAL A 89 -0.81 -3.65 0.83
C VAL A 89 -0.60 -3.13 2.26
N GLU A 90 -1.44 -3.52 3.21
CA GLU A 90 -1.29 -3.16 4.62
C GLU A 90 0.01 -3.67 5.24
N HIS A 91 0.32 -4.96 5.08
CA HIS A 91 1.55 -5.55 5.61
C HIS A 91 2.81 -4.91 4.97
N ALA A 92 2.75 -4.62 3.67
CA ALA A 92 3.80 -3.98 2.92
C ALA A 92 4.04 -2.54 3.43
N MET A 93 2.96 -1.76 3.56
CA MET A 93 3.01 -0.38 4.04
C MET A 93 3.42 -0.27 5.50
N GLN A 94 2.99 -1.20 6.37
CA GLN A 94 3.43 -1.24 7.76
C GLN A 94 4.95 -1.43 7.88
N SER A 95 5.52 -2.32 7.06
CA SER A 95 6.97 -2.55 7.05
C SER A 95 7.73 -1.38 6.46
N TYR A 96 7.20 -0.76 5.40
CA TYR A 96 7.78 0.40 4.74
C TYR A 96 7.76 1.65 5.63
N SER A 97 6.60 2.00 6.22
CA SER A 97 6.47 3.17 7.09
C SER A 97 7.34 3.07 8.35
N ALA A 98 7.42 1.88 8.96
CA ALA A 98 8.27 1.65 10.12
C ALA A 98 9.77 1.83 9.81
N ALA A 99 10.20 1.56 8.57
CA ALA A 99 11.60 1.64 8.19
C ALA A 99 12.00 2.97 7.53
N CYS A 100 11.05 3.63 6.86
CA CYS A 100 11.32 4.77 5.98
C CYS A 100 10.51 6.03 6.33
N GLY A 101 9.60 6.01 7.32
CA GLY A 101 8.70 7.14 7.62
C GLY A 101 9.38 8.47 7.96
N ASP A 102 10.64 8.42 8.42
CA ASP A 102 11.46 9.59 8.73
C ASP A 102 12.28 10.11 7.54
N LYS A 103 12.31 9.38 6.42
CA LYS A 103 13.07 9.79 5.22
C LYS A 103 12.36 10.95 4.52
N LEU A 104 13.13 11.89 3.99
CA LEU A 104 12.60 13.09 3.30
C LEU A 104 11.80 12.73 2.04
N TRP A 105 12.21 11.69 1.33
CA TRP A 105 11.56 11.20 0.11
C TRP A 105 10.36 10.29 0.37
N PHE A 106 10.01 9.98 1.62
CA PHE A 106 9.00 8.96 1.95
C PHE A 106 7.66 9.20 1.25
N PHE A 107 7.20 10.45 1.20
CA PHE A 107 5.94 10.87 0.56
C PHE A 107 6.10 11.24 -0.92
N GLU A 108 7.33 11.39 -1.41
CA GLU A 108 7.62 11.70 -2.82
C GLU A 108 7.65 10.42 -3.68
N LEU A 109 7.79 9.26 -3.04
CA LEU A 109 7.94 7.98 -3.70
C LEU A 109 6.57 7.30 -3.93
N ASP A 110 6.10 7.29 -5.18
CA ASP A 110 4.89 6.56 -5.59
C ASP A 110 5.16 5.06 -5.76
N LEU A 111 4.61 4.27 -4.83
CA LEU A 111 4.78 2.81 -4.80
C LEU A 111 3.51 2.06 -5.22
N ALA A 112 2.45 2.75 -5.67
CA ALA A 112 1.16 2.13 -6.00
C ALA A 112 1.31 1.04 -7.07
N SER A 113 2.00 1.34 -8.17
CA SER A 113 2.23 0.37 -9.26
C SER A 113 3.11 -0.80 -8.83
N ALA A 114 4.08 -0.59 -7.93
CA ALA A 114 4.92 -1.66 -7.41
C ALA A 114 4.11 -2.63 -6.54
N LEU A 115 3.25 -2.10 -5.67
CA LEU A 115 2.37 -2.89 -4.82
C LEU A 115 1.34 -3.68 -5.65
N ALA A 116 0.72 -3.05 -6.65
CA ALA A 116 -0.21 -3.69 -7.58
C ALA A 116 0.45 -4.84 -8.35
N ALA A 117 1.67 -4.63 -8.85
CA ALA A 117 2.43 -5.69 -9.53
C ALA A 117 2.81 -6.82 -8.57
N GLY A 118 3.25 -6.50 -7.35
CA GLY A 118 3.60 -7.48 -6.32
C GLY A 118 2.45 -8.39 -5.94
N VAL A 119 1.28 -7.82 -5.61
CA VAL A 119 0.09 -8.61 -5.26
C VAL A 119 -0.40 -9.44 -6.45
N TRP A 120 -0.28 -8.94 -7.68
CA TRP A 120 -0.67 -9.70 -8.87
C TRP A 120 0.14 -10.99 -9.01
N GLU A 121 1.44 -10.96 -8.72
CA GLU A 121 2.27 -12.18 -8.70
C GLU A 121 1.80 -13.18 -7.64
N VAL A 122 1.41 -12.71 -6.44
CA VAL A 122 0.82 -13.57 -5.38
C VAL A 122 -0.49 -14.19 -5.86
N LEU A 123 -1.38 -13.38 -6.45
CA LEU A 123 -2.71 -13.83 -6.89
C LEU A 123 -2.67 -14.78 -8.09
N LYS A 124 -1.69 -14.65 -8.98
CA LYS A 124 -1.53 -15.61 -10.10
C LYS A 124 -1.24 -17.01 -9.61
N ALA A 125 -0.49 -17.11 -8.51
CA ALA A 125 -0.10 -18.36 -7.92
C ALA A 125 -1.11 -18.88 -6.89
N SER A 126 -1.95 -17.99 -6.35
CA SER A 126 -3.13 -18.39 -5.59
C SER A 126 -4.20 -18.97 -6.53
N GLY A 127 -5.01 -19.89 -6.02
CA GLY A 127 -6.21 -20.35 -6.74
C GLY A 127 -7.31 -19.27 -6.83
N ALA A 128 -7.10 -18.11 -6.21
CA ALA A 128 -8.05 -17.03 -6.06
C ALA A 128 -7.83 -15.94 -7.11
N GLN A 129 -7.77 -16.30 -8.40
CA GLN A 129 -7.60 -15.29 -9.44
C GLN A 129 -8.85 -14.37 -9.56
N PRO A 130 -8.67 -13.04 -9.65
CA PRO A 130 -9.77 -12.09 -9.83
C PRO A 130 -10.43 -12.26 -11.20
N ARG A 131 -11.76 -12.10 -11.26
CA ARG A 131 -12.52 -12.21 -12.51
C ARG A 131 -12.22 -11.07 -13.51
N GLY A 132 -11.98 -9.85 -13.04
CA GLY A 132 -11.67 -8.71 -13.93
C GLY A 132 -10.18 -8.46 -14.18
N GLY A 133 -9.31 -9.40 -13.79
CA GLY A 133 -7.88 -9.36 -14.12
C GLY A 133 -7.10 -8.25 -13.40
N PHE A 134 -5.93 -7.90 -13.96
CA PHE A 134 -4.96 -7.00 -13.32
C PHE A 134 -5.51 -5.60 -12.99
N ARG A 135 -6.35 -5.03 -13.86
CA ARG A 135 -6.86 -3.66 -13.67
C ARG A 135 -7.72 -3.49 -12.42
N GLU A 136 -8.49 -4.51 -12.04
CA GLU A 136 -9.28 -4.47 -10.80
C GLU A 136 -8.40 -4.53 -9.56
N VAL A 137 -7.35 -5.35 -9.62
CA VAL A 137 -6.33 -5.49 -8.56
C VAL A 137 -5.57 -4.18 -8.40
N GLU A 138 -5.08 -3.60 -9.49
CA GLU A 138 -4.39 -2.32 -9.50
C GLU A 138 -5.25 -1.22 -8.86
N ARG A 139 -6.50 -1.07 -9.30
CA ARG A 139 -7.41 -0.06 -8.73
C ARG A 139 -7.60 -0.25 -7.22
N LEU A 140 -7.77 -1.49 -6.77
CA LEU A 140 -7.96 -1.78 -5.34
C LEU A 140 -6.68 -1.55 -4.53
N ALA A 141 -5.53 -1.99 -5.05
CA ALA A 141 -4.24 -1.82 -4.41
C ALA A 141 -3.85 -0.33 -4.31
N THR A 142 -4.05 0.44 -5.38
CA THR A 142 -3.82 1.89 -5.41
C THR A 142 -4.71 2.62 -4.41
N ALA A 143 -6.03 2.35 -4.41
CA ALA A 143 -6.94 2.98 -3.45
C ALA A 143 -6.54 2.68 -2.00
N ARG A 144 -6.15 1.43 -1.71
CA ARG A 144 -5.70 1.05 -0.37
C ARG A 144 -4.37 1.70 0.00
N TYR A 145 -3.44 1.81 -0.95
CA TYR A 145 -2.17 2.49 -0.75
C TYR A 145 -2.36 3.98 -0.44
N GLU A 146 -3.20 4.68 -1.21
CA GLU A 146 -3.52 6.10 -0.99
C GLU A 146 -4.14 6.32 0.39
N GLU A 147 -5.14 5.50 0.79
CA GLU A 147 -5.73 5.55 2.13
C GLU A 147 -4.70 5.43 3.26
N LEU A 148 -3.71 4.54 3.09
CA LEU A 148 -2.65 4.34 4.08
C LEU A 148 -1.64 5.48 4.07
N MET A 149 -1.29 6.02 2.91
CA MET A 149 -0.42 7.19 2.79
C MET A 149 -1.03 8.42 3.46
N ASP A 150 -2.32 8.67 3.25
CA ASP A 150 -3.08 9.73 3.91
C ASP A 150 -3.10 9.55 5.42
N ALA A 151 -3.33 8.33 5.90
CA ALA A 151 -3.31 8.03 7.33
C ALA A 151 -1.93 8.28 7.97
N ILE A 152 -0.84 7.89 7.30
CA ILE A 152 0.54 8.12 7.76
C ILE A 152 0.86 9.62 7.75
N LEU A 153 0.43 10.36 6.71
CA LEU A 153 0.61 11.80 6.63
C LEU A 153 -0.11 12.53 7.76
N LEU A 154 -1.35 12.14 8.06
CA LEU A 154 -2.12 12.68 9.17
C LEU A 154 -1.45 12.41 10.53
N ASP A 155 -1.04 11.17 10.79
CA ASP A 155 -0.34 10.76 12.02
C ASP A 155 0.92 11.62 12.25
N LYS A 156 1.75 11.76 11.20
CA LYS A 156 2.95 12.61 11.22
C LYS A 156 2.63 14.08 11.45
N ALA A 157 1.64 14.63 10.75
CA ALA A 157 1.24 16.03 10.91
C ALA A 157 0.73 16.33 12.32
N MET A 158 -0.06 15.42 12.90
CA MET A 158 -0.54 15.53 14.28
C MET A 158 0.60 15.44 15.30
N TRP A 159 1.54 14.52 15.09
CA TRP A 159 2.74 14.39 15.93
C TRP A 159 3.60 15.66 15.89
N ASP A 160 3.97 16.12 14.69
CA ASP A 160 4.81 17.30 14.50
C ASP A 160 4.17 18.56 15.08
N SER A 161 2.86 18.73 14.88
CA SER A 161 2.10 19.84 15.48
C SER A 161 2.12 19.79 17.01
N THR A 162 1.94 18.59 17.59
CA THR A 162 1.99 18.42 19.05
C THR A 162 3.39 18.70 19.58
N ARG A 163 4.43 18.19 18.92
CA ARG A 163 5.83 18.40 19.30
C ARG A 163 6.24 19.86 19.19
N ALA A 164 5.77 20.57 18.17
CA ALA A 164 6.05 22.01 18.00
C ALA A 164 5.49 22.85 19.15
N VAL A 165 4.35 22.47 19.72
CA VAL A 165 3.68 23.21 20.81
C VAL A 165 4.20 22.81 22.19
N PHE A 166 4.38 21.51 22.44
CA PHE A 166 4.69 20.97 23.77
C PHE A 166 6.17 20.58 23.97
N GLY A 167 6.99 20.69 22.92
CA GLY A 167 8.38 20.26 22.93
C GLY A 167 8.54 18.75 23.01
N GLU A 168 9.72 18.30 23.41
CA GLU A 168 9.99 16.89 23.65
C GLU A 168 9.67 16.51 25.09
N GLY A 169 8.97 15.38 25.29
CA GLY A 169 8.75 14.82 26.61
C GLY A 169 7.48 13.98 26.74
N PRO A 170 7.23 13.41 27.94
CA PRO A 170 6.07 12.57 28.21
C PRO A 170 4.73 13.30 27.98
N THR A 171 4.67 14.60 28.25
CA THR A 171 3.47 15.42 28.04
C THR A 171 3.09 15.49 26.55
N CYS A 172 4.06 15.72 25.65
CA CYS A 172 3.82 15.69 24.20
C CYS A 172 3.22 14.37 23.75
N SER A 173 3.80 13.25 24.18
CA SER A 173 3.29 11.91 23.86
C SER A 173 1.89 11.64 24.38
N LYS A 174 1.57 12.11 25.61
CA LYS A 174 0.23 11.99 26.18
C LYS A 174 -0.79 12.82 25.41
N VAL A 175 -0.48 14.09 25.13
CA VAL A 175 -1.36 14.99 24.37
C VAL A 175 -1.61 14.43 22.97
N TYR A 176 -0.55 14.01 22.26
CA TYR A 176 -0.66 13.39 20.95
C TYR A 176 -1.66 12.24 20.92
N LYS A 177 -1.49 11.24 21.81
CA LYS A 177 -2.39 10.08 21.90
C LYS A 177 -3.84 10.47 22.16
N ARG A 178 -4.06 11.52 22.96
CA ARG A 178 -5.41 12.03 23.27
C ARG A 178 -6.04 12.74 22.08
N LEU A 179 -5.26 13.55 21.34
CA LEU A 179 -5.70 14.24 20.13
C LEU A 179 -6.04 13.24 19.02
N PHE A 180 -5.18 12.25 18.81
CA PHE A 180 -5.38 11.21 17.81
C PHE A 180 -6.62 10.37 18.09
N ALA A 181 -6.80 9.92 19.34
CA ALA A 181 -8.01 9.21 19.73
C ALA A 181 -9.29 10.06 19.59
N ALA A 182 -9.22 11.38 19.86
CA ALA A 182 -10.35 12.28 19.65
C ALA A 182 -10.69 12.41 18.15
N HIS A 183 -9.67 12.47 17.29
CA HIS A 183 -9.82 12.51 15.85
C HIS A 183 -10.55 11.26 15.35
N GLU A 184 -10.09 10.06 15.72
CA GLU A 184 -10.70 8.80 15.28
C GLU A 184 -12.18 8.69 15.68
N VAL A 185 -12.53 9.08 16.90
CA VAL A 185 -13.93 9.08 17.36
C VAL A 185 -14.78 10.04 16.52
N ALA A 186 -14.36 11.30 16.39
CA ALA A 186 -15.10 12.30 15.63
C ALA A 186 -15.23 11.92 14.14
N PHE A 187 -14.17 11.36 13.55
CA PHE A 187 -14.17 10.92 12.16
C PHE A 187 -15.16 9.77 11.93
N ASN A 188 -15.17 8.77 12.81
CA ASN A 188 -16.08 7.63 12.73
C ASN A 188 -17.55 8.05 12.91
N GLU A 189 -17.83 8.97 13.84
CA GLU A 189 -19.16 9.56 14.04
C GLU A 189 -19.64 10.27 12.78
N ALA A 190 -18.80 11.15 12.20
CA ALA A 190 -19.13 11.85 10.96
C ALA A 190 -19.32 10.91 9.75
N CYS A 191 -18.56 9.82 9.69
CA CYS A 191 -18.70 8.79 8.66
C CYS A 191 -19.95 7.92 8.83
N ALA A 192 -20.48 7.76 10.03
CA ALA A 192 -21.71 7.00 10.27
C ALA A 192 -22.97 7.74 9.75
N GLU A 193 -22.93 9.06 9.63
CA GLU A 193 -24.07 9.90 9.18
C GLU A 193 -24.31 9.93 7.66
N ARG A 194 -23.76 8.97 6.91
CA ARG A 194 -23.74 8.92 5.41
C ARG A 194 -25.10 9.01 4.71
N GLY A 195 -26.22 8.89 5.42
CA GLY A 195 -27.57 8.85 4.83
C GLY A 195 -28.33 10.18 4.71
N ALA A 196 -27.95 11.24 5.45
CA ALA A 196 -28.85 12.39 5.62
C ALA A 196 -28.22 13.77 5.32
N SER A 197 -26.90 13.89 5.40
CA SER A 197 -26.23 15.20 5.41
C SER A 197 -25.32 15.39 4.18
N PRO A 198 -25.38 16.57 3.51
CA PRO A 198 -24.38 16.98 2.53
C PRO A 198 -22.96 16.91 3.09
N ASP A 199 -21.97 16.65 2.25
CA ASP A 199 -20.57 16.49 2.63
C ASP A 199 -20.05 17.64 3.50
N LEU A 200 -20.39 18.89 3.15
CA LEU A 200 -20.02 20.07 3.94
C LEU A 200 -20.51 20.00 5.39
N LYS A 201 -21.75 19.57 5.61
CA LYS A 201 -22.30 19.44 6.97
C LYS A 201 -21.61 18.33 7.76
N ARG A 202 -21.16 17.26 7.10
CA ARG A 202 -20.40 16.19 7.76
C ARG A 202 -19.02 16.67 8.18
N VAL A 203 -18.37 17.50 7.35
CA VAL A 203 -17.10 18.14 7.69
C VAL A 203 -17.27 19.11 8.86
N GLU A 204 -18.32 19.95 8.84
CA GLU A 204 -18.66 20.84 9.96
C GLU A 204 -18.90 20.05 11.26
N ALA A 205 -19.70 18.98 11.20
CA ALA A 205 -19.96 18.12 12.34
C ALA A 205 -18.66 17.47 12.86
N PHE A 206 -17.84 16.91 11.98
CA PHE A 206 -16.54 16.35 12.32
C PHE A 206 -15.66 17.38 13.05
N LEU A 207 -15.49 18.57 12.49
CA LEU A 207 -14.64 19.60 13.06
C LEU A 207 -15.14 20.05 14.43
N GLN A 208 -16.45 20.25 14.57
CA GLN A 208 -17.06 20.62 15.85
C GLN A 208 -16.78 19.54 16.91
N HIS A 209 -17.09 18.29 16.63
CA HIS A 209 -16.89 17.18 17.57
C HIS A 209 -15.40 16.99 17.91
N TRP A 210 -14.53 17.09 16.92
CA TRP A 210 -13.10 16.96 17.13
C TRP A 210 -12.55 18.09 18.01
N MET A 211 -12.93 19.35 17.79
CA MET A 211 -12.52 20.48 18.64
C MET A 211 -13.01 20.31 20.08
N GLU A 212 -14.27 19.97 20.29
CA GLU A 212 -14.86 19.77 21.62
C GLU A 212 -14.14 18.65 22.39
N GLN A 213 -13.90 17.50 21.74
CA GLN A 213 -13.25 16.36 22.38
C GLN A 213 -11.74 16.58 22.58
N SER A 214 -11.05 17.19 21.62
CA SER A 214 -9.60 17.39 21.67
C SER A 214 -9.21 18.33 22.81
N MET A 215 -9.90 19.45 22.99
CA MET A 215 -9.63 20.40 24.08
C MET A 215 -9.80 19.76 25.46
N GLY A 216 -10.92 19.05 25.67
CA GLY A 216 -11.20 18.40 26.95
C GLY A 216 -10.16 17.32 27.30
N ARG A 217 -9.77 16.49 26.33
CA ARG A 217 -8.78 15.42 26.55
C ARG A 217 -7.36 15.95 26.67
N ALA A 218 -7.01 17.02 25.96
CA ALA A 218 -5.69 17.66 26.07
C ALA A 218 -5.52 18.31 27.46
N TRP A 219 -6.55 18.99 27.97
CA TRP A 219 -6.52 19.56 29.32
C TRP A 219 -6.26 18.49 30.39
N GLN A 220 -6.98 17.37 30.33
CA GLN A 220 -6.77 16.23 31.23
C GLN A 220 -5.35 15.64 31.15
N ALA A 221 -4.72 15.66 29.96
CA ALA A 221 -3.35 15.18 29.80
C ALA A 221 -2.31 16.09 30.46
N ILE A 222 -2.57 17.40 30.49
CA ILE A 222 -1.69 18.40 31.12
C ILE A 222 -1.80 18.31 32.64
N GLU A 223 -3.00 18.26 33.21
CA GLU A 223 -3.19 18.16 34.68
C GLU A 223 -2.65 16.85 35.27
N GLY A 224 -2.63 15.78 34.48
CA GLY A 224 -2.13 14.47 34.89
C GLY A 224 -0.64 14.20 34.58
N SER A 225 0.14 15.23 34.25
CA SER A 225 1.58 15.12 33.94
C SER A 225 2.43 15.83 34.97
#